data_AF-A0A0F9M9Y3-F1
#
_entry.id   AF-A0A0F9M9Y3-F1
#
_cell.length_a   1.000
_cell.length_b   1.000
_cell.length_c   1.000
_cell.angle_alpha   90.00
_cell.angle_beta   90.00
_cell.angle_gamma   90.00
#
_symmetry.space_group_name_H-M   'P 1'
#
loop_
_entity.id
_entity.type
_entity.pdbx_description
1 polymer ?
#
loop_
_entity_poly.entity_id
_entity_poly.type
_entity_poly.pdbx_seq_one_letter_code
_entity_poly.pdbx_strand_id
1 'polypeptide(L)'
;MPNRIYCYSFDEEIIERTFPVGEAPDEIVMNQSGEKAFRNRQAEVLGLTTCVKGCEDNRHHRGRSSPWPMEPCVASGVGPQGAQELREHFTAQGVSTEVSKDGEPIYTSAAHRKKALKCRGMFDRNSYS
;
A
#
# COMPACT_ATOMS: atom_id res chain seq x y z
N MET A 1 27.01 -9.79 8.07
CA MET A 1 26.09 -8.82 7.45
C MET A 1 24.74 -9.50 7.25
N PRO A 2 23.60 -8.78 7.34
CA PRO A 2 22.31 -9.39 7.04
C PRO A 2 22.27 -9.81 5.56
N ASN A 3 21.67 -10.97 5.29
CA ASN A 3 21.46 -11.49 3.95
C ASN A 3 20.06 -11.10 3.45
N ARG A 4 19.92 -10.81 2.16
CA ARG A 4 18.66 -10.49 1.50
C ARG A 4 18.47 -11.37 0.26
N ILE A 5 17.22 -11.69 -0.05
CA ILE A 5 16.85 -12.42 -1.27
C ILE A 5 16.75 -11.41 -2.41
N TYR A 6 17.37 -11.75 -3.53
CA TYR A 6 17.36 -11.01 -4.78
C TYR A 6 16.83 -11.91 -5.89
N CYS A 7 16.08 -11.34 -6.82
CA CYS A 7 15.43 -12.07 -7.91
C CYS A 7 16.18 -11.81 -9.21
N TYR A 8 16.38 -12.84 -10.02
CA TYR A 8 17.02 -12.76 -11.33
C TYR A 8 16.11 -13.39 -12.38
N SER A 9 16.00 -12.76 -13.55
CA SER A 9 15.25 -13.28 -14.69
C SER A 9 16.17 -14.01 -15.66
N PHE A 10 15.77 -15.21 -16.05
CA PHE A 10 16.44 -16.03 -17.06
C PHE A 10 15.38 -16.80 -17.85
N ASP A 11 15.36 -16.63 -19.18
CA ASP A 11 14.44 -17.33 -20.09
C ASP A 11 12.98 -17.39 -19.59
N GLU A 12 12.45 -16.22 -19.22
CA GLU A 12 11.09 -16.02 -18.64
C GLU A 12 10.87 -16.60 -17.22
N GLU A 13 11.82 -17.33 -16.66
CA GLU A 13 11.80 -17.80 -15.28
C GLU A 13 12.40 -16.77 -14.31
N ILE A 14 11.92 -16.79 -13.06
CA ILE A 14 12.44 -15.99 -11.95
C ILE A 14 13.16 -16.90 -10.97
N ILE A 15 14.42 -16.59 -10.70
CA ILE A 15 15.30 -17.33 -9.81
C ILE A 15 15.65 -16.47 -8.61
N GLU A 16 15.54 -17.04 -7.42
CA GLU A 16 15.93 -16.38 -6.18
C GLU A 16 17.37 -16.74 -5.78
N ARG A 17 18.13 -15.73 -5.36
CA ARG A 17 19.49 -15.87 -4.82
C ARG A 17 19.69 -14.97 -3.62
N THR A 18 20.45 -15.46 -2.67
CA THR A 18 20.72 -14.75 -1.42
C THR A 18 22.10 -14.12 -1.47
N PHE A 19 22.18 -12.82 -1.20
CA PHE A 19 23.44 -12.08 -1.10
C PHE A 19 23.44 -11.21 0.17
N PRO A 20 24.62 -10.81 0.68
CA PRO A 20 24.69 -9.76 1.69
C PRO A 20 24.01 -8.48 1.19
N VAL A 21 23.43 -7.71 2.12
CA VAL A 21 22.78 -6.44 1.78
C VAL A 21 23.79 -5.49 1.11
N GLY A 22 23.48 -5.07 -0.12
CA GLY A 22 24.33 -4.18 -0.91
C GLY A 22 25.38 -4.88 -1.78
N GLU A 23 25.51 -6.20 -1.69
CA GLU A 23 26.55 -6.96 -2.43
C GLU A 23 25.98 -7.82 -3.57
N ALA A 24 24.68 -7.72 -3.87
CA ALA A 24 24.08 -8.46 -4.98
C ALA A 24 24.49 -7.89 -6.35
N PRO A 25 25.13 -8.70 -7.22
CA PRO A 25 25.51 -8.27 -8.55
C PRO A 25 24.28 -8.05 -9.45
N ASP A 26 24.40 -7.26 -10.51
CA ASP A 26 23.30 -7.06 -11.47
C ASP A 26 23.17 -8.25 -12.46
N GLU A 27 24.19 -9.11 -12.57
CA GLU A 27 24.18 -10.34 -13.38
C GLU A 27 24.81 -11.53 -12.64
N ILE A 28 24.27 -12.73 -12.86
CA ILE A 28 24.82 -13.99 -12.34
C ILE A 28 24.93 -15.02 -13.46
N VAL A 29 25.95 -15.87 -13.39
CA VAL A 29 26.12 -17.01 -14.30
C VAL A 29 25.37 -18.21 -13.73
N MET A 30 24.47 -18.79 -14.52
CA MET A 30 23.54 -19.84 -14.09
C MET A 30 24.11 -21.25 -14.24
N ASN A 31 24.97 -21.48 -15.23
CA ASN A 31 25.52 -22.79 -15.51
C ASN A 31 26.93 -22.73 -16.09
N GLN A 32 27.54 -23.91 -16.23
CA GLN A 32 28.87 -24.06 -16.84
C GLN A 32 28.88 -23.71 -18.34
N SER A 33 27.71 -23.64 -18.97
CA SER A 33 27.52 -23.19 -20.36
C SER A 33 27.67 -21.67 -20.52
N GLY A 34 27.73 -20.91 -19.41
CA GLY A 34 27.95 -19.46 -19.42
C GLY A 34 26.69 -18.62 -19.57
N GLU A 35 25.51 -19.22 -19.39
CA GLU A 35 24.25 -18.50 -19.48
C GLU A 35 24.07 -17.52 -18.32
N LYS A 36 23.57 -16.31 -18.62
CA LYS A 36 23.48 -15.21 -17.66
C LYS A 36 22.03 -14.91 -17.29
N ALA A 37 21.77 -14.75 -16.00
CA ALA A 37 20.53 -14.21 -15.47
C ALA A 37 20.73 -12.76 -15.00
N PHE A 38 19.73 -11.91 -15.24
CA PHE A 38 19.80 -10.47 -14.91
C PHE A 38 18.94 -10.16 -13.70
N ARG A 39 19.42 -9.27 -12.84
CA ARG A 39 18.73 -8.88 -11.61
C ARG A 39 17.41 -8.19 -11.92
N ASN A 40 16.31 -8.80 -11.50
CA ASN A 40 14.96 -8.32 -11.71
C ASN A 40 14.45 -7.60 -10.45
N ARG A 41 14.69 -6.29 -10.39
CA ARG A 41 14.28 -5.42 -9.27
C ARG A 41 12.76 -5.35 -9.08
N GLN A 42 11.99 -5.53 -10.16
CA GLN A 42 10.53 -5.57 -10.06
C GLN A 42 10.08 -6.84 -9.34
N ALA A 43 10.68 -7.99 -9.67
CA ALA A 43 10.43 -9.25 -8.97
C ALA A 43 10.93 -9.20 -7.52
N GLU A 44 12.03 -8.51 -7.21
CA GLU A 44 12.48 -8.31 -5.82
C GLU A 44 11.42 -7.61 -4.97
N VAL A 45 10.84 -6.53 -5.50
CA VAL A 45 9.78 -5.76 -4.83
C VAL A 45 8.53 -6.62 -4.59
N LEU A 46 8.21 -7.53 -5.53
CA LEU A 46 7.08 -8.45 -5.40
C LEU A 46 7.38 -9.63 -4.46
N GLY A 47 8.60 -10.16 -4.44
CA GLY A 47 9.04 -11.25 -3.56
C GLY A 47 9.23 -10.83 -2.10
N LEU A 48 9.52 -9.55 -1.84
CA LEU A 48 9.58 -8.96 -0.48
C LEU A 48 8.22 -8.87 0.23
N THR A 49 7.13 -9.18 -0.47
CA THR A 49 5.78 -9.14 0.10
C THR A 49 5.41 -10.42 0.87
N THR A 50 6.30 -11.42 0.95
CA THR A 50 6.05 -12.64 1.71
C THR A 50 6.54 -12.53 3.16
N CYS A 51 5.56 -12.44 4.05
CA CYS A 51 5.53 -13.04 5.39
C CYS A 51 6.16 -12.23 6.54
N VAL A 52 5.37 -11.32 7.13
CA VAL A 52 5.31 -11.30 8.60
C VAL A 52 4.37 -12.43 9.00
N LYS A 53 4.89 -13.40 9.75
CA LYS A 53 4.06 -14.46 10.36
C LYS A 53 3.06 -13.77 11.29
N GLY A 54 1.80 -13.66 10.86
CA GLY A 54 0.73 -12.93 11.56
C GLY A 54 0.10 -11.76 10.79
N CYS A 55 0.51 -11.44 9.55
CA CYS A 55 -0.23 -10.52 8.68
C CYS A 55 -0.88 -11.28 7.51
N GLU A 56 -2.01 -11.95 7.77
CA GLU A 56 -2.64 -12.81 6.77
C GLU A 56 -3.24 -12.04 5.57
N ASP A 57 -3.29 -10.71 5.60
CA ASP A 57 -3.85 -9.91 4.50
C ASP A 57 -3.01 -8.69 4.09
N ASN A 58 -1.77 -8.91 3.65
CA ASN A 58 -0.95 -7.88 2.97
C ASN A 58 -1.22 -7.79 1.44
N ARG A 59 -2.44 -8.11 1.00
CA ARG A 59 -2.83 -8.22 -0.41
C ARG A 59 -3.20 -6.92 -1.13
N HIS A 60 -2.85 -5.74 -0.61
CA HIS A 60 -3.46 -4.49 -1.11
C HIS A 60 -2.55 -3.37 -1.60
N HIS A 61 -1.21 -3.46 -1.49
CA HIS A 61 -0.44 -2.21 -1.52
C HIS A 61 0.24 -1.72 -2.81
N ARG A 62 0.20 -2.41 -3.98
CA ARG A 62 0.84 -1.83 -5.20
C ARG A 62 0.18 -2.15 -6.54
N GLY A 63 -1.15 -2.13 -6.63
CA GLY A 63 -1.80 -2.32 -7.93
C GLY A 63 -3.31 -2.19 -7.97
N ARG A 64 -3.94 -1.42 -7.08
CA ARG A 64 -5.38 -1.14 -7.23
C ARG A 64 -5.59 0.14 -7.99
N SER A 65 -6.21 0.02 -9.17
CA SER A 65 -7.13 1.01 -9.70
C SER A 65 -7.77 1.74 -8.52
N SER A 66 -7.51 3.05 -8.43
CA SER A 66 -7.82 3.97 -7.33
C SER A 66 -8.81 3.36 -6.31
N PRO A 67 -8.36 2.94 -5.10
CA PRO A 67 -9.10 2.09 -4.15
C PRO A 67 -10.17 2.91 -3.41
N TRP A 68 -11.03 3.54 -4.20
CA TRP A 68 -12.10 4.39 -3.77
C TRP A 68 -13.46 3.73 -4.11
N PRO A 69 -14.46 3.78 -3.23
CA PRO A 69 -14.37 4.34 -1.89
C PRO A 69 -13.35 3.60 -1.03
N MET A 70 -12.54 4.36 -0.30
CA MET A 70 -11.60 3.73 0.60
C MET A 70 -12.39 3.07 1.73
N GLU A 71 -11.88 1.93 2.19
CA GLU A 71 -12.41 1.29 3.40
C GLU A 71 -12.53 2.31 4.54
N PRO A 72 -13.50 2.11 5.45
CA PRO A 72 -13.81 3.05 6.51
C PRO A 72 -12.54 3.56 7.20
N CYS A 73 -12.36 4.88 7.20
CA CYS A 73 -11.10 5.47 7.63
C CYS A 73 -11.04 5.57 9.15
N VAL A 74 -10.62 4.49 9.82
CA VAL A 74 -10.45 4.38 11.28
C VAL A 74 -9.69 5.55 11.88
N ALA A 75 -8.62 6.00 11.21
CA ALA A 75 -7.77 7.12 11.67
C ALA A 75 -8.50 8.47 11.77
N SER A 76 -9.64 8.61 11.10
CA SER A 76 -10.50 9.78 11.17
C SER A 76 -11.90 9.43 11.69
N GLY A 77 -12.08 8.23 12.25
CA GLY A 77 -13.34 7.82 12.85
C GLY A 77 -13.67 8.59 14.12
N VAL A 78 -14.94 8.59 14.45
CA VAL A 78 -15.46 8.87 15.80
C VAL A 78 -16.06 7.56 16.33
N GLY A 79 -16.41 7.50 17.61
CA GLY A 79 -17.19 6.35 18.11
C GLY A 79 -18.59 6.31 17.48
N PRO A 80 -19.29 5.16 17.53
CA PRO A 80 -20.64 5.00 16.96
C PRO A 80 -21.64 6.10 17.37
N GLN A 81 -21.53 6.58 18.61
CA GLN A 81 -22.38 7.63 19.18
C GLN A 81 -22.21 8.99 18.48
N GLY A 82 -21.03 9.28 17.95
CA GLY A 82 -20.72 10.52 17.23
C GLY A 82 -20.96 10.43 15.72
N ALA A 83 -21.36 9.27 15.20
CA ALA A 83 -21.48 9.05 13.76
C ALA A 83 -22.50 10.00 13.09
N GLN A 84 -23.62 10.26 13.77
CA GLN A 84 -24.66 11.16 13.27
C GLN A 84 -24.18 12.62 13.25
N GLU A 85 -23.57 13.08 14.33
CA GLU A 85 -23.01 14.43 14.43
C GLU A 85 -21.93 14.67 13.37
N LEU A 86 -21.05 13.68 13.15
CA LEU A 86 -20.02 13.75 12.11
C LEU A 86 -20.64 13.88 10.71
N ARG A 87 -21.71 13.13 10.42
CA ARG A 87 -22.44 13.18 9.15
C ARG A 87 -23.09 14.56 8.93
N GLU A 88 -23.70 15.11 9.97
CA GLU A 88 -24.31 16.44 9.94
C GLU A 88 -23.27 17.54 9.73
N HIS A 89 -22.12 17.45 10.42
CA HIS A 89 -21.00 18.38 10.26
C HIS A 89 -20.50 18.41 8.82
N PHE A 90 -20.27 17.24 8.21
CA PHE A 90 -19.85 17.18 6.80
C PHE A 90 -20.90 17.77 5.86
N THR A 91 -22.18 17.46 6.09
CA THR A 91 -23.29 17.99 5.29
C THR A 91 -23.38 19.51 5.39
N ALA A 92 -23.27 20.08 6.60
CA ALA A 92 -23.27 21.52 6.84
C ALA A 92 -22.10 22.24 6.15
N GLN A 93 -20.97 21.55 5.99
CA GLN A 93 -19.79 22.05 5.27
C GLN A 93 -19.82 21.77 3.75
N GLY A 94 -20.94 21.25 3.22
CA GLY A 94 -21.09 20.94 1.81
C GLY A 94 -20.20 19.79 1.33
N VAL A 95 -19.93 18.81 2.21
CA VAL A 95 -19.21 17.58 1.89
C VAL A 95 -20.16 16.41 2.10
N SER A 96 -20.55 15.72 1.02
CA SER A 96 -21.39 14.54 1.10
C SER A 96 -20.56 13.32 1.45
N THR A 97 -20.18 13.20 2.73
CA THR A 97 -19.42 12.07 3.28
C THR A 97 -20.35 11.11 4.00
N GLU A 98 -20.37 9.85 3.57
CA GLU A 98 -21.04 8.79 4.31
C GLU A 98 -20.20 8.41 5.55
N VAL A 99 -20.88 8.03 6.63
CA VAL A 99 -20.26 7.60 7.88
C VAL A 99 -20.84 6.24 8.24
N SER A 100 -19.98 5.27 8.52
CA SER A 100 -20.37 3.92 8.92
C SER A 100 -21.10 3.93 10.27
N LYS A 101 -21.76 2.81 10.60
CA LYS A 101 -22.37 2.59 11.92
C LYS A 101 -21.37 2.70 13.07
N ASP A 102 -20.10 2.43 12.78
CA ASP A 102 -19.00 2.44 13.74
C ASP A 102 -18.39 3.84 13.91
N GLY A 103 -18.89 4.83 13.15
CA GLY A 103 -18.47 6.22 13.21
C GLY A 103 -17.30 6.56 12.27
N GLU A 104 -17.03 5.71 11.29
CA GLU A 104 -15.90 5.86 10.38
C GLU A 104 -16.34 6.47 9.05
N PRO A 105 -15.72 7.58 8.58
CA PRO A 105 -16.09 8.19 7.32
C PRO A 105 -15.60 7.38 6.12
N ILE A 106 -16.43 7.32 5.08
CA ILE A 106 -16.17 6.65 3.82
C ILE A 106 -15.86 7.71 2.76
N TYR A 107 -14.63 7.72 2.27
CA TYR A 107 -14.19 8.69 1.27
C TYR A 107 -14.19 8.05 -0.12
N THR A 108 -14.67 8.79 -1.13
CA THR A 108 -14.86 8.29 -2.51
C THR A 108 -13.76 8.73 -3.48
N SER A 109 -12.82 9.58 -3.03
CA SER A 109 -11.63 9.98 -3.79
C SER A 109 -10.62 10.67 -2.86
N ALA A 110 -9.39 10.83 -3.32
CA ALA A 110 -8.36 11.59 -2.60
C ALA A 110 -8.80 13.05 -2.38
N ALA A 111 -9.40 13.66 -3.42
CA ALA A 111 -9.95 15.02 -3.33
C ALA A 111 -11.09 15.11 -2.30
N HIS A 112 -11.98 14.12 -2.26
CA HIS A 112 -13.05 14.04 -1.27
C HIS A 112 -12.48 13.93 0.15
N ARG A 113 -11.53 13.01 0.38
CA ARG A 113 -10.84 12.85 1.66
C ARG A 113 -10.18 14.15 2.12
N LYS A 114 -9.44 14.82 1.23
CA LYS A 114 -8.79 16.11 1.52
C LYS A 114 -9.80 17.18 1.93
N LYS A 115 -10.93 17.29 1.22
CA LYS A 115 -12.00 18.24 1.54
C LYS A 115 -12.62 17.94 2.91
N ALA A 116 -12.97 16.67 3.15
CA ALA A 116 -13.55 16.23 4.41
C ALA A 116 -12.60 16.45 5.60
N LEU A 117 -11.33 16.06 5.49
CA LEU A 117 -10.34 16.28 6.55
C LEU A 117 -10.12 17.77 6.83
N LYS A 118 -10.08 18.61 5.79
CA LYS A 118 -9.98 20.07 5.95
C LYS A 118 -11.17 20.66 6.72
N CYS A 119 -12.39 20.18 6.49
CA CYS A 119 -13.59 20.60 7.24
C CYS A 119 -13.51 20.28 8.73
N ARG A 120 -12.62 19.38 9.14
CA ARG A 120 -12.36 19.01 10.53
C ARG A 120 -11.06 19.61 11.08
N GLY A 121 -10.44 20.54 10.35
CA GLY A 121 -9.15 21.13 10.72
C GLY A 121 -7.97 20.17 10.61
N MET A 122 -8.13 19.02 9.94
CA MET A 122 -7.06 18.03 9.76
C MET A 122 -6.34 18.25 8.43
N PHE A 123 -5.02 18.03 8.44
CA PHE A 123 -4.19 18.10 7.24
C PHE A 123 -3.81 16.70 6.76
N ASP A 124 -4.17 16.35 5.53
CA ASP A 124 -3.79 15.09 4.91
C ASP A 124 -2.40 15.19 4.29
N ARG A 125 -1.38 14.73 5.03
CA ARG A 125 0.01 14.67 4.55
C ARG A 125 0.20 13.72 3.36
N ASN A 126 -0.69 12.75 3.19
CA ASN A 126 -0.60 11.72 2.16
C ASN A 126 -1.47 12.04 0.93
N SER A 127 -2.09 13.22 0.87
CA SER A 127 -3.01 13.62 -0.22
C SER A 127 -2.33 14.25 -1.45
N TYR A 128 -1.02 14.09 -1.64
CA TYR A 128 -0.31 14.66 -2.78
C TYR A 128 0.34 13.61 -3.67
N SER A 129 -0.14 13.64 -4.93
CA SER A 129 0.42 13.20 -6.23
C SER A 129 1.09 11.85 -6.31
#